data_AF-A0A2N0ZHP7-F1
#
_entry.id   AF-A0A2N0ZHP7-F1
#
_cell.length_a   1.000
_cell.length_b   1.000
_cell.length_c   1.000
_cell.angle_alpha   90.00
_cell.angle_beta   90.00
_cell.angle_gamma   90.00
#
_symmetry.space_group_name_H-M   'P 1'
#
loop_
_entity.id
_entity.type
_entity.pdbx_description
1 polymer ?
#
loop_
_entity_poly.entity_id
_entity_poly.type
_entity_poly.pdbx_seq_one_letter_code
_entity_poly.pdbx_strand_id
1 'polypeptide(L)'
;MKKDNNEQAVIDEITKSLNSLDAHPVHIPDASWFEAFVEDQQKKLRKTFIRDVCVFLFVALFILSGLLFTLFQMPYLFIVIQIASIIFVALYSFIRYRKQVAPE
;
A
#
# COMPACT_ATOMS: atom_id res chain seq x y z
N MET A 1 60.49 22.26 -6.02
CA MET A 1 59.26 23.00 -6.38
C MET A 1 58.26 22.20 -7.23
N LYS A 2 58.25 20.84 -7.19
CA LYS A 2 57.31 20.02 -8.00
C LYS A 2 56.23 19.32 -7.16
N LYS A 3 56.32 19.37 -5.83
CA LYS A 3 55.41 18.68 -4.89
C LYS A 3 54.14 19.50 -4.63
N ASP A 4 54.30 20.82 -4.48
CA ASP A 4 53.23 21.77 -4.19
C ASP A 4 52.16 21.82 -5.30
N ASN A 5 52.58 21.63 -6.55
CA ASN A 5 51.71 21.69 -7.73
C ASN A 5 50.78 20.45 -7.84
N ASN A 6 51.22 19.30 -7.32
CA ASN A 6 50.42 18.07 -7.35
C ASN A 6 49.38 18.05 -6.22
N GLU A 7 49.73 18.58 -5.06
CA GLU A 7 48.80 18.73 -3.93
C GLU A 7 47.68 19.72 -4.29
N GLN A 8 48.01 20.82 -4.96
CA GLN A 8 47.01 21.77 -5.49
C GLN A 8 46.10 21.14 -6.54
N ALA A 9 46.65 20.34 -7.47
CA ALA A 9 45.85 19.63 -8.47
C ALA A 9 44.86 18.63 -7.85
N VAL A 10 45.27 17.92 -6.80
CA VAL A 10 44.40 16.97 -6.08
C VAL A 10 43.30 17.71 -5.31
N ILE A 11 43.62 18.84 -4.68
CA ILE A 11 42.63 19.66 -3.99
C ILE A 11 41.59 20.19 -4.98
N ASP A 12 42.02 20.69 -6.15
CA ASP A 12 41.12 21.19 -7.19
C ASP A 12 40.18 20.10 -7.71
N GLU A 13 40.68 18.88 -7.90
CA GLU A 13 39.85 17.76 -8.37
C GLU A 13 38.83 17.30 -7.31
N ILE A 14 39.23 17.29 -6.03
CA ILE A 14 38.32 17.03 -4.90
C ILE A 14 37.24 18.12 -4.85
N THR A 15 37.60 19.39 -4.86
CA THR A 15 36.64 20.51 -4.84
C THR A 15 35.69 20.48 -6.03
N LYS A 16 36.19 20.14 -7.23
CA LYS A 16 35.36 20.00 -8.44
C LYS A 16 34.37 18.85 -8.33
N SER A 17 34.80 17.71 -7.79
CA SER A 17 33.91 16.56 -7.58
C SER A 17 32.83 16.86 -6.55
N LEU A 18 33.17 17.49 -5.42
CA LEU A 18 32.20 17.90 -4.39
C LEU A 18 31.20 18.92 -4.95
N ASN A 19 31.67 19.93 -5.69
CA ASN A 19 30.77 20.91 -6.32
C ASN A 19 29.83 20.27 -7.34
N SER A 20 30.25 19.20 -8.03
CA SER A 20 29.38 18.46 -8.96
C SER A 20 28.29 17.64 -8.25
N LEU A 21 28.55 17.21 -7.01
CA LEU A 21 27.59 16.53 -6.14
C LEU A 21 26.57 17.52 -5.54
N ASP A 22 27.03 18.70 -5.11
CA ASP A 22 26.17 19.78 -4.62
C ASP A 22 25.34 20.45 -5.74
N ALA A 23 25.75 20.30 -7.00
CA ALA A 23 24.97 20.75 -8.16
C ALA A 23 23.75 19.88 -8.46
N HIS A 24 23.55 18.77 -7.74
CA HIS A 24 22.27 18.08 -7.76
C HIS A 24 21.33 18.85 -6.83
N PRO A 25 20.30 19.53 -7.37
CA PRO A 25 19.31 20.15 -6.52
C PRO A 25 18.69 19.02 -5.71
N VAL A 26 19.05 18.94 -4.43
CA VAL A 26 18.34 18.13 -3.47
C VAL A 26 16.94 18.74 -3.47
N HIS A 27 16.08 18.13 -4.27
CA HIS A 27 14.66 18.43 -4.30
C HIS A 27 14.14 17.96 -2.95
N ILE A 28 14.34 18.77 -1.91
CA ILE A 28 13.72 18.58 -0.61
C ILE A 28 12.24 18.77 -0.93
N PRO A 29 11.45 17.69 -0.96
CA PRO A 29 10.07 17.82 -1.34
C PRO A 29 9.40 18.76 -0.33
N ASP A 30 8.63 19.72 -0.83
CA ASP A 30 7.94 20.65 0.05
C ASP A 30 7.00 19.90 1.02
N ALA A 31 6.71 20.52 2.16
CA ALA A 31 5.86 19.89 3.18
C ALA A 31 4.50 19.45 2.61
N SER A 32 3.97 20.19 1.62
CA SER A 32 2.73 19.87 0.91
C SER A 32 2.82 18.60 0.04
N TRP A 33 3.94 18.36 -0.62
CA TRP A 33 4.21 17.15 -1.41
C TRP A 33 4.30 15.95 -0.50
N PHE A 34 4.93 16.10 0.67
CA PHE A 34 5.02 15.02 1.64
C PHE A 34 3.63 14.70 2.22
N GLU A 35 2.84 15.72 2.54
CA GLU A 35 1.47 15.54 3.03
C GLU A 35 0.59 14.83 2.00
N ALA A 36 0.63 15.26 0.74
CA ALA A 36 -0.08 14.60 -0.36
C ALA A 36 0.41 13.16 -0.59
N PHE A 37 1.72 12.92 -0.49
CA PHE A 37 2.30 11.59 -0.63
C PHE A 37 1.86 10.66 0.50
N VAL A 38 1.89 11.13 1.75
CA VAL A 38 1.44 10.34 2.91
C VAL A 38 -0.06 10.06 2.82
N GLU A 39 -0.88 11.02 2.39
CA GLU A 39 -2.33 10.83 2.24
C GLU A 39 -2.64 9.75 1.18
N ASP A 40 -1.96 9.77 0.03
CA ASP A 40 -2.11 8.75 -1.01
C ASP A 40 -1.66 7.36 -0.52
N GLN A 41 -0.54 7.28 0.18
CA GLN A 41 -0.05 6.03 0.76
C GLN A 41 -1.00 5.48 1.83
N GLN A 42 -1.56 6.32 2.71
CA GLN A 42 -2.55 5.90 3.69
C GLN A 42 -3.84 5.39 3.04
N LYS A 43 -4.31 6.03 1.96
CA LYS A 43 -5.48 5.54 1.20
C LYS A 43 -5.22 4.16 0.60
N LYS A 44 -4.02 3.93 0.04
CA LYS A 44 -3.60 2.63 -0.52
C LYS A 44 -3.48 1.55 0.56
N LEU A 45 -2.89 1.88 1.71
CA LEU A 45 -2.77 0.97 2.85
C LEU A 45 -4.16 0.57 3.39
N ARG A 46 -5.04 1.55 3.67
CA ARG A 46 -6.40 1.26 4.17
C ARG A 46 -7.19 0.38 3.21
N LYS A 47 -7.07 0.60 1.90
CA LYS A 47 -7.77 -0.20 0.89
C LYS A 47 -7.29 -1.65 0.88
N THR A 48 -5.99 -1.87 1.03
CA THR A 48 -5.40 -3.22 1.11
C THR A 48 -5.73 -3.90 2.44
N PHE A 49 -5.71 -3.16 3.55
CA PHE A 49 -6.04 -3.69 4.86
C PHE A 49 -7.50 -4.15 4.95
N ILE A 50 -8.44 -3.34 4.45
CA ILE A 50 -9.86 -3.73 4.41
C ILE A 50 -10.05 -4.98 3.53
N ARG A 51 -9.33 -5.09 2.41
CA ARG A 51 -9.37 -6.30 1.57
C ARG A 51 -8.97 -7.53 2.38
N ASP A 52 -7.83 -7.47 3.06
CA ASP A 52 -7.29 -8.63 3.78
C ASP A 52 -8.19 -8.99 4.97
N VAL A 53 -8.71 -7.99 5.69
CA VAL A 53 -9.70 -8.20 6.77
C VAL A 53 -10.99 -8.81 6.24
N CYS A 54 -11.52 -8.37 5.09
CA CYS A 54 -12.72 -8.97 4.51
C CYS A 54 -12.52 -10.44 4.13
N VAL A 55 -11.38 -10.79 3.52
CA VAL A 55 -11.07 -12.18 3.17
C VAL A 55 -10.90 -13.02 4.44
N PHE A 56 -10.17 -12.50 5.43
CA PHE A 56 -10.00 -13.17 6.72
C PHE A 56 -11.35 -13.41 7.40
N LEU A 57 -12.22 -12.40 7.44
CA LEU A 57 -13.55 -12.50 8.02
C LEU A 57 -14.42 -13.53 7.28
N PHE A 58 -14.33 -13.58 5.94
CA PHE A 58 -15.05 -14.56 5.14
C PHE A 58 -14.61 -15.99 5.47
N VAL A 59 -13.30 -16.23 5.57
CA VAL A 59 -12.76 -17.54 5.98
C VAL A 59 -13.18 -17.89 7.40
N ALA A 60 -13.08 -16.95 8.34
CA ALA A 60 -13.51 -17.16 9.72
C ALA A 60 -15.00 -17.51 9.82
N LEU A 61 -15.86 -16.80 9.09
CA LEU A 61 -17.29 -17.09 9.01
C LEU A 61 -17.56 -18.46 8.39
N PHE A 62 -16.82 -18.84 7.36
CA PHE A 62 -16.95 -20.16 6.73
C PHE A 62 -16.61 -21.29 7.72
N ILE A 63 -15.50 -21.17 8.43
CA ILE A 63 -15.09 -22.14 9.46
C ILE A 63 -16.11 -22.19 10.59
N LEU A 64 -16.53 -21.02 11.11
CA LEU A 64 -17.52 -20.92 12.17
C LEU A 64 -18.86 -21.54 11.75
N SER A 65 -19.27 -21.34 10.50
CA SER A 65 -20.48 -21.92 9.93
C SER A 65 -20.40 -23.45 9.83
N GLY A 66 -19.26 -23.99 9.39
CA GLY A 66 -19.03 -25.45 9.39
C GLY A 66 -19.06 -26.06 10.79
N LEU A 67 -18.52 -25.33 11.78
CA LEU A 67 -18.56 -25.73 13.19
C LEU A 67 -19.99 -25.72 13.74
N LEU A 68 -20.76 -24.67 13.44
CA LEU A 68 -22.20 -24.57 13.77
C LEU A 68 -23.03 -25.67 13.09
N PHE A 69 -22.75 -26.00 11.83
CA PHE A 69 -23.43 -27.09 11.11
C PHE A 69 -23.20 -28.43 11.82
N THR A 70 -21.96 -28.70 12.19
CA THR A 70 -21.58 -29.93 12.92
C THR A 70 -22.24 -30.01 14.29
N LEU A 71 -22.37 -28.86 14.97
CA LEU A 71 -22.89 -28.80 16.34
C LEU A 71 -24.42 -28.80 16.44
N PHE A 72 -25.13 -28.12 15.52
CA PHE A 72 -26.57 -27.88 15.64
C PHE A 72 -27.45 -28.74 14.73
N GLN A 73 -26.90 -29.54 13.79
CA GLN A 73 -27.67 -30.32 12.80
C GLN A 73 -28.72 -29.52 11.99
N MET A 74 -28.66 -28.18 12.03
CA MET A 74 -29.63 -27.30 11.40
C MET A 74 -29.00 -26.65 10.15
N PRO A 75 -29.26 -27.19 8.93
CA PRO A 75 -28.62 -26.72 7.69
C PRO A 75 -29.04 -25.30 7.29
N TYR A 76 -30.13 -24.77 7.86
CA TYR A 76 -30.68 -23.47 7.49
C TYR A 76 -29.76 -22.29 7.82
N LEU A 77 -29.08 -22.34 8.97
CA LEU A 77 -28.14 -21.28 9.39
C LEU A 77 -26.92 -21.20 8.47
N PHE A 78 -26.43 -22.35 7.99
CA PHE A 78 -25.33 -22.41 7.02
C PHE A 78 -25.70 -21.71 5.71
N ILE A 79 -26.88 -22.00 5.17
CA ILE A 79 -27.36 -21.41 3.92
C ILE A 79 -27.52 -19.89 4.06
N VAL A 80 -28.09 -19.40 5.15
CA VAL A 80 -28.28 -17.96 5.37
C VAL A 80 -26.95 -17.23 5.46
N ILE A 81 -25.98 -17.75 6.24
CA ILE A 81 -24.65 -17.16 6.36
C ILE A 81 -23.91 -17.19 5.02
N GLN A 82 -24.03 -18.28 4.26
CA GLN A 82 -23.37 -18.37 2.95
C GLN A 82 -23.97 -17.45 1.90
N ILE A 83 -25.29 -17.31 1.84
CA ILE A 83 -25.92 -16.35 0.95
C ILE A 83 -25.51 -14.92 1.34
N ALA A 84 -25.54 -14.58 2.63
CA ALA A 84 -25.11 -13.27 3.10
C ALA A 84 -23.65 -12.98 2.74
N SER A 85 -22.76 -13.97 2.88
CA SER A 85 -21.33 -13.83 2.58
C SER A 85 -21.07 -13.69 1.08
N ILE A 86 -21.78 -14.45 0.23
CA ILE A 86 -21.70 -14.31 -1.24
C ILE A 86 -22.19 -12.94 -1.68
N ILE A 87 -23.33 -12.48 -1.15
CA ILE A 87 -23.85 -11.14 -1.45
C ILE A 87 -22.85 -10.07 -1.02
N PHE A 88 -22.26 -10.21 0.18
CA PHE A 88 -21.26 -9.28 0.67
C PHE A 88 -20.03 -9.20 -0.25
N VAL A 89 -19.50 -10.36 -0.66
CA VAL A 89 -18.35 -10.43 -1.59
C VAL A 89 -18.72 -9.87 -2.96
N ALA A 90 -19.89 -10.22 -3.50
CA ALA A 90 -20.35 -9.74 -4.80
C ALA A 90 -20.55 -8.21 -4.79
N LEU A 91 -21.20 -7.66 -3.77
CA LEU A 91 -21.43 -6.23 -3.62
C LEU A 91 -20.09 -5.48 -3.46
N TYR A 92 -19.19 -6.00 -2.63
CA TYR A 92 -17.87 -5.43 -2.43
C TYR A 92 -17.03 -5.44 -3.72
N SER A 93 -17.06 -6.55 -4.45
CA SER A 93 -16.38 -6.69 -5.75
C SER A 93 -16.97 -5.75 -6.80
N PHE A 94 -18.30 -5.62 -6.86
CA PHE A 94 -19.01 -4.76 -7.81
C PHE A 94 -18.71 -3.27 -7.57
N ILE A 95 -18.78 -2.80 -6.31
CA ILE A 95 -18.41 -1.43 -5.95
C ILE A 95 -16.94 -1.15 -6.29
N ARG A 96 -16.07 -2.14 -6.07
CA ARG A 96 -14.64 -2.05 -6.41
C ARG A 96 -14.38 -2.01 -7.92
N TYR A 97 -15.15 -2.75 -8.71
CA TYR A 97 -15.05 -2.74 -10.17
C TYR A 97 -15.50 -1.38 -10.72
N ARG A 98 -16.62 -0.83 -10.23
CA ARG A 98 -17.07 0.54 -10.57
C ARG A 98 -16.03 1.61 -10.27
N LYS A 99 -15.28 1.50 -9.16
CA LYS A 99 -14.20 2.45 -8.83
C LYS A 99 -12.95 2.32 -9.72
N GLN A 100 -12.80 1.24 -10.49
CA GLN A 100 -11.68 1.09 -11.44
C GLN A 100 -12.05 1.50 -12.86
N VAL A 101 -13.35 1.60 -13.19
CA VAL A 101 -13.85 2.02 -14.51
C VAL A 101 -14.45 3.43 -14.52
N ALA A 102 -14.23 4.22 -13.47
CA ALA A 102 -14.50 5.66 -13.49
C ALA A 102 -13.17 6.44 -13.55
N PRO A 103 -12.51 6.50 -14.71
CA PRO A 103 -11.75 7.68 -15.07
C PRO A 103 -12.77 8.73 -15.50
N GLU A 104 -12.94 9.81 -14.73
CA GLU A 104 -13.13 11.20 -15.19
C GLU A 104 -12.73 12.14 -14.05
#